data_AF-A0A7V6XP79-F1
#
_entry.id   AF-A0A7V6XP79-F1
#
_cell.length_a   1.000
_cell.length_b   1.000
_cell.length_c   1.000
_cell.angle_alpha   90.00
_cell.angle_beta   90.00
_cell.angle_gamma   90.00
#
_symmetry.space_group_name_H-M   'P 1'
#
loop_
_entity.id
_entity.type
_entity.pdbx_description
1 polymer ?
#
loop_
_entity_poly.entity_id
_entity_poly.type
_entity_poly.pdbx_seq_one_letter_code
_entity_poly.pdbx_strand_id
1 'polypeptide(L)'
;MSILVTGCAGFIGYHVTKKLLEKGYTVIGIDNLNDYYDKSLKCARLVHLLHENFHFRKVSMENKQELAKAFEKYQPKIVINLAAQAGVRYSLENPEAYIESNIVGFLNLLEQCRRTGVEHLLYASTSSVYGANTGIPFSVHHPTEHPTCIRPVHRTRRCVKQVLHSCPPTLFKQVEKA
;
A
#
# COMPACT_ATOMS: atom_id res chain seq x y z
N MET A 1 10.76 -15.53 8.77
CA MET A 1 10.58 -14.80 7.49
C MET A 1 10.11 -13.38 7.81
N SER A 2 10.68 -12.37 7.16
CA SER A 2 10.37 -10.95 7.33
C SER A 2 9.36 -10.46 6.30
N ILE A 3 8.35 -9.71 6.75
CA ILE A 3 7.30 -9.12 5.91
C ILE A 3 7.25 -7.62 6.18
N LEU A 4 7.33 -6.81 5.14
CA LEU A 4 7.16 -5.36 5.24
C LEU A 4 5.70 -5.00 4.97
N VAL A 5 5.09 -4.23 5.87
CA VAL A 5 3.71 -3.74 5.75
C VAL A 5 3.72 -2.22 5.76
N THR A 6 3.40 -1.59 4.63
CA THR A 6 3.20 -0.13 4.59
C THR A 6 1.79 0.20 5.05
N GLY A 7 1.60 1.36 5.68
CA GLY A 7 0.30 1.77 6.23
C GLY A 7 -0.12 0.93 7.44
N CYS A 8 0.85 0.40 8.19
CA CYS A 8 0.61 -0.55 9.29
C CYS A 8 -0.18 0.05 10.46
N ALA A 9 -0.19 1.38 10.63
CA ALA A 9 -1.01 2.05 11.62
C ALA A 9 -2.43 2.40 11.08
N GLY A 10 -2.64 2.19 9.78
CA GLY A 10 -3.94 2.27 9.13
C GLY A 10 -4.92 1.21 9.61
N PHE A 11 -6.20 1.37 9.26
CA PHE A 11 -7.25 0.45 9.70
C PHE A 11 -6.96 -1.00 9.28
N ILE A 12 -6.80 -1.24 7.98
CA ILE A 12 -6.54 -2.58 7.44
C ILE A 12 -5.11 -3.03 7.76
N GLY A 13 -4.15 -2.11 7.70
CA GLY A 13 -2.74 -2.41 8.02
C GLY A 13 -2.57 -2.94 9.43
N TYR A 14 -3.24 -2.35 10.41
CA TYR A 14 -3.22 -2.82 11.80
C TYR A 14 -3.67 -4.28 11.92
N HIS A 15 -4.82 -4.64 11.33
CA HIS A 15 -5.34 -6.00 11.40
C HIS A 15 -4.45 -7.01 10.67
N VAL A 16 -3.89 -6.63 9.52
CA VAL A 16 -2.93 -7.47 8.79
C VAL A 16 -1.67 -7.69 9.61
N THR A 17 -1.05 -6.62 10.11
CA THR A 17 0.16 -6.70 10.93
C THR A 17 -0.06 -7.55 12.18
N LYS A 18 -1.16 -7.32 12.90
CA LYS A 18 -1.53 -8.13 14.07
C LYS A 18 -1.63 -9.61 13.70
N LYS A 19 -2.32 -9.93 12.61
CA LYS A 19 -2.50 -11.33 12.18
C LYS A 19 -1.19 -12.00 11.76
N LEU A 20 -0.26 -11.25 11.17
CA LEU A 20 1.06 -11.76 10.81
C LEU A 20 1.93 -12.01 12.05
N LEU A 21 1.89 -11.12 13.04
CA LEU A 21 2.57 -11.30 14.32
C LEU A 21 2.04 -12.52 15.08
N GLU A 22 0.71 -12.69 15.14
CA GLU A 22 0.05 -13.88 15.73
C GLU A 22 0.50 -15.20 15.07
N LYS A 23 0.91 -15.15 13.80
CA LYS A 23 1.43 -16.30 13.06
C LYS A 23 2.95 -16.51 13.23
N GLY A 24 3.62 -15.69 14.04
CA GLY A 24 5.05 -15.79 14.30
C GLY A 24 5.94 -15.17 13.23
N TYR A 25 5.41 -14.34 12.32
CA TYR A 25 6.23 -13.62 11.36
C TYR A 25 6.89 -12.39 11.98
N THR A 26 8.09 -12.06 11.50
CA THR A 26 8.73 -10.76 11.77
C THR A 26 8.11 -9.72 10.85
N VAL A 27 7.52 -8.66 11.43
CA VAL A 27 6.83 -7.63 10.67
C VAL A 27 7.54 -6.29 10.79
N ILE A 28 7.87 -5.70 9.64
CA ILE A 28 8.41 -4.35 9.54
C ILE A 28 7.26 -3.43 9.15
N GLY A 29 6.79 -2.63 10.10
CA GLY A 29 5.72 -1.66 9.87
C GLY A 29 6.27 -0.31 9.43
N ILE A 30 5.78 0.20 8.30
CA ILE A 30 6.08 1.56 7.82
C ILE A 30 4.78 2.37 7.80
N ASP A 31 4.78 3.55 8.43
CA ASP A 31 3.68 4.53 8.35
C ASP A 31 4.23 5.95 8.58
N ASN A 32 3.71 6.95 7.88
CA ASN A 32 4.14 8.34 8.08
C ASN A 32 3.38 9.05 9.22
N LEU A 33 2.31 8.43 9.73
CA LEU A 33 1.42 9.00 10.74
C LEU A 33 0.86 10.38 10.34
N ASN A 34 0.49 10.54 9.06
CA ASN A 34 -0.16 11.77 8.57
C ASN A 34 -1.47 12.08 9.35
N ASP A 35 -1.92 13.33 9.28
CA ASP A 35 -3.12 13.90 9.93
C ASP A 35 -4.39 13.84 9.10
N TYR A 36 -4.43 13.01 8.05
CA TYR A 36 -5.66 12.83 7.27
C TYR A 36 -6.86 12.41 8.15
N TYR A 37 -6.58 11.69 9.23
CA TYR A 37 -7.50 11.48 10.36
C TYR A 37 -6.72 11.53 11.67
N ASP A 38 -7.44 11.40 12.79
CA ASP A 38 -6.86 11.51 14.12
C ASP A 38 -5.61 10.62 14.30
N LYS A 39 -4.47 11.30 14.54
CA LYS A 39 -3.17 10.68 14.80
C LYS A 39 -3.20 9.82 16.06
N SER A 40 -4.02 10.18 17.07
CA SER A 40 -4.14 9.44 18.32
C SER A 40 -4.57 7.99 18.07
N LEU A 41 -5.49 7.77 17.12
CA LEU A 41 -5.97 6.44 16.73
C LEU A 41 -4.86 5.59 16.09
N LYS A 42 -4.00 6.20 15.27
CA LYS A 42 -2.84 5.51 14.69
C LYS A 42 -1.85 5.10 15.78
N CYS A 43 -1.55 6.02 16.70
CA CYS A 43 -0.66 5.76 17.83
C CYS A 43 -1.21 4.65 18.74
N ALA A 44 -2.51 4.68 19.06
CA ALA A 44 -3.16 3.63 19.84
C ALA A 44 -3.01 2.25 19.18
N ARG A 45 -3.23 2.16 17.86
CA ARG A 45 -2.99 0.92 17.10
C ARG A 45 -1.55 0.43 17.18
N LEU A 46 -0.56 1.33 17.08
CA LEU A 46 0.84 0.96 17.21
C LEU A 46 1.18 0.39 18.59
N VAL A 47 0.59 0.94 19.66
CA VAL A 47 0.75 0.41 21.02
C VAL A 47 0.25 -1.04 21.10
N HIS A 48 -0.87 -1.35 20.45
CA HIS A 48 -1.40 -2.72 20.38
C HIS A 48 -0.56 -3.68 19.52
N LEU A 49 0.36 -3.17 18.70
CA LEU A 49 1.26 -3.97 17.88
C LEU A 49 2.63 -4.19 18.53
N LEU A 50 2.86 -3.65 19.75
CA LEU A 50 4.11 -3.86 20.48
C LEU A 50 4.35 -5.35 20.70
N HIS A 51 5.38 -5.86 20.05
CA HIS A 51 5.75 -7.27 20.01
C HIS A 51 7.24 -7.36 19.67
N GLU A 52 7.96 -8.37 20.16
CA GLU A 52 9.40 -8.57 19.89
C GLU A 52 9.72 -8.64 18.38
N ASN A 53 8.86 -9.34 17.65
CA ASN A 53 8.91 -9.50 16.20
C ASN A 53 8.36 -8.31 15.39
N PHE A 54 7.94 -7.22 16.06
CA PHE A 54 7.44 -6.02 15.38
C PHE A 54 8.49 -4.91 15.39
N HIS A 55 8.78 -4.38 14.20
CA HIS A 55 9.70 -3.27 14.03
C HIS A 55 9.00 -2.12 13.30
N PHE A 56 8.67 -1.07 14.04
CA PHE A 56 8.05 0.12 13.46
C PHE A 56 9.09 1.13 12.97
N ARG A 57 8.82 1.74 11.81
CA ARG A 57 9.57 2.86 11.24
C ARG A 57 8.60 3.94 10.79
N LYS A 58 8.72 5.12 11.40
CA LYS A 58 8.00 6.31 10.96
C LYS A 58 8.67 6.87 9.70
N VAL A 59 8.23 6.40 8.54
CA VAL A 59 8.81 6.74 7.23
C VAL A 59 7.67 6.91 6.23
N SER A 60 7.80 7.91 5.36
CA SER A 60 6.91 8.05 4.21
C SER A 60 7.48 7.37 2.97
N MET A 61 6.61 6.83 2.11
CA MET A 61 7.04 6.06 0.93
C MET A 61 7.71 6.94 -0.14
N GLU A 62 7.34 8.22 -0.19
CA GLU A 62 7.96 9.23 -1.04
C GLU A 62 9.42 9.53 -0.64
N ASN A 63 9.82 9.26 0.61
CA ASN A 63 11.21 9.40 1.05
C ASN A 63 12.04 8.17 0.65
N LYS A 64 12.62 8.25 -0.55
CA LYS A 64 13.43 7.19 -1.16
C LYS A 64 14.61 6.73 -0.29
N GLN A 65 15.27 7.65 0.39
CA GLN A 65 16.49 7.35 1.16
C GLN A 65 16.15 6.55 2.43
N GLU A 66 15.14 6.99 3.18
CA GLU A 66 14.70 6.28 4.38
C GLU A 66 14.06 4.94 4.05
N LEU A 67 13.33 4.85 2.93
CA LEU A 67 12.80 3.59 2.44
C LEU A 67 13.93 2.62 2.07
N ALA A 68 14.98 3.10 1.37
CA ALA A 68 16.15 2.28 1.05
C ALA A 68 16.84 1.73 2.31
N LYS A 69 17.07 2.59 3.32
CA LYS A 69 17.65 2.16 4.61
C LYS A 69 16.81 1.08 5.29
N ALA A 70 15.48 1.17 5.22
CA ALA A 70 14.60 0.15 5.79
C ALA A 70 14.73 -1.18 5.04
N PHE A 71 14.79 -1.16 3.71
CA PHE A 71 14.98 -2.35 2.90
C PHE A 71 16.35 -2.99 3.11
N GLU A 72 17.42 -2.20 3.13
CA GLU A 72 18.79 -2.66 3.38
C GLU A 72 18.93 -3.31 4.76
N LYS A 73 18.34 -2.70 5.78
CA LYS A 73 18.41 -3.18 7.17
C LYS A 73 17.65 -4.47 7.40
N TYR A 74 16.44 -4.58 6.86
CA TYR A 74 15.50 -5.65 7.23
C TYR A 74 15.33 -6.74 6.17
N GLN A 75 15.77 -6.49 4.94
CA GLN A 75 15.73 -7.43 3.81
C GLN A 75 14.41 -8.21 3.75
N PRO A 76 13.25 -7.52 3.58
CA PRO A 76 11.95 -8.18 3.59
C PRO A 76 11.81 -9.11 2.39
N LYS A 77 11.31 -10.33 2.62
CA LYS A 77 11.02 -11.28 1.52
C LYS A 77 9.69 -10.98 0.83
N ILE A 78 8.72 -10.46 1.59
CA ILE A 78 7.39 -10.12 1.10
C ILE A 78 7.06 -8.69 1.50
N VAL A 79 6.44 -7.96 0.58
CA VAL A 79 5.95 -6.60 0.82
C VAL A 79 4.43 -6.57 0.66
N ILE A 80 3.74 -5.97 1.62
CA ILE A 80 2.30 -5.70 1.57
C ILE A 80 2.10 -4.19 1.61
N ASN A 81 1.78 -3.61 0.45
CA ASN A 81 1.55 -2.17 0.31
C ASN A 81 0.10 -1.79 0.60
N LEU A 82 -0.16 -1.24 1.79
CA LEU A 82 -1.47 -0.71 2.19
C LEU A 82 -1.48 0.80 2.40
N ALA A 83 -0.30 1.44 2.45
CA ALA A 83 -0.18 2.89 2.46
C ALA A 83 -0.65 3.47 1.12
N ALA A 84 -1.57 4.42 1.21
CA ALA A 84 -2.06 5.22 0.11
C ALA A 84 -2.86 6.38 0.70
N GLN A 85 -2.85 7.53 0.03
CA GLN A 85 -3.84 8.54 0.28
C GLN A 85 -5.21 8.05 -0.22
N ALA A 86 -6.17 8.01 0.70
CA ALA A 86 -7.52 7.52 0.46
C ALA A 86 -8.54 8.67 0.58
N GLY A 87 -9.78 8.38 0.22
CA GLY A 87 -10.86 9.36 0.20
C GLY A 87 -11.06 9.95 -1.19
N VAL A 88 -12.31 9.97 -1.65
CA VAL A 88 -12.63 10.53 -2.97
C VAL A 88 -12.72 12.05 -2.94
N ARG A 89 -13.41 12.61 -1.93
CA ARG A 89 -13.68 14.05 -1.85
C ARG A 89 -12.39 14.84 -1.67
N TYR A 90 -11.54 14.41 -0.74
CA TYR A 90 -10.25 15.04 -0.47
C TYR A 90 -9.31 15.01 -1.68
N SER A 91 -9.50 14.08 -2.64
CA SER A 91 -8.70 14.06 -3.87
C SER A 91 -8.99 15.21 -4.83
N LEU A 92 -10.11 15.90 -4.66
CA LEU A 92 -10.44 17.11 -5.41
C LEU A 92 -9.85 18.36 -4.74
N GLU A 93 -9.66 18.33 -3.43
CA GLU A 93 -9.12 19.44 -2.64
C GLU A 93 -7.58 19.44 -2.63
N ASN A 94 -6.96 18.28 -2.47
CA ASN A 94 -5.51 18.12 -2.43
C ASN A 94 -5.06 16.95 -3.32
N PRO A 95 -5.03 17.12 -4.65
CA PRO A 95 -4.65 16.07 -5.58
C PRO A 95 -3.15 15.71 -5.48
N GLU A 96 -2.28 16.65 -5.10
CA GLU A 96 -0.83 16.44 -4.99
C GLU A 96 -0.49 15.33 -4.00
N ALA A 97 -1.15 15.32 -2.83
CA ALA A 97 -0.98 14.26 -1.83
C ALA A 97 -1.26 12.84 -2.38
N TYR A 98 -2.13 12.71 -3.39
CA TYR A 98 -2.42 11.42 -4.03
C TYR A 98 -1.33 11.04 -5.03
N ILE A 99 -0.75 12.01 -5.75
CA ILE A 99 0.37 11.74 -6.66
C ILE A 99 1.60 11.33 -5.83
N GLU A 100 1.94 12.09 -4.80
CA GLU A 100 3.08 11.80 -3.93
C GLU A 100 2.94 10.43 -3.27
N SER A 101 1.81 10.15 -2.62
CA SER A 101 1.64 8.89 -1.89
C SER A 101 1.41 7.70 -2.82
N ASN A 102 0.48 7.82 -3.78
CA ASN A 102 0.01 6.65 -4.54
C ASN A 102 0.84 6.37 -5.79
N ILE A 103 1.52 7.36 -6.36
CA ILE A 103 2.35 7.19 -7.57
C ILE A 103 3.83 7.20 -7.20
N VAL A 104 4.33 8.33 -6.66
CA VAL A 104 5.76 8.49 -6.36
C VAL A 104 6.19 7.50 -5.28
N GLY A 105 5.45 7.42 -4.18
CA GLY A 105 5.70 6.48 -3.10
C GLY A 105 5.63 5.03 -3.55
N PHE A 106 4.67 4.68 -4.41
CA PHE A 106 4.57 3.34 -4.96
C PHE A 106 5.72 2.99 -5.88
N LEU A 107 6.15 3.90 -6.76
CA LEU A 107 7.30 3.71 -7.64
C LEU A 107 8.59 3.50 -6.83
N ASN A 108 8.78 4.29 -5.77
CA ASN A 108 9.91 4.11 -4.87
C ASN A 108 9.91 2.70 -4.24
N LEU A 109 8.74 2.24 -3.79
CA LEU A 109 8.59 0.90 -3.23
C LEU A 109 8.90 -0.20 -4.25
N LEU A 110 8.42 -0.05 -5.49
CA LEU A 110 8.73 -0.98 -6.58
C LEU A 110 10.23 -1.06 -6.87
N GLU A 111 10.90 0.09 -6.96
CA GLU A 111 12.34 0.11 -7.18
C GLU A 111 13.13 -0.55 -6.04
N GLN A 112 12.68 -0.40 -4.79
CA GLN A 112 13.29 -1.12 -3.67
C GLN A 112 13.06 -2.63 -3.76
N CYS A 113 11.84 -3.06 -4.12
CA CYS A 113 11.54 -4.48 -4.32
C CYS A 113 12.42 -5.10 -5.42
N ARG A 114 12.61 -4.38 -6.53
CA ARG A 114 13.46 -4.80 -7.65
C ARG A 114 14.94 -4.91 -7.26
N ARG A 115 15.45 -3.97 -6.47
CA ARG A 115 16.87 -3.92 -6.06
C ARG A 115 17.23 -4.96 -5.01
N THR A 116 16.30 -5.29 -4.11
CA THR A 116 16.55 -6.18 -2.96
C THR A 116 16.08 -7.61 -3.18
N GLY A 117 15.49 -7.92 -4.34
CA GLY A 117 15.06 -9.28 -4.66
C GLY A 117 13.86 -9.75 -3.82
N VAL A 118 12.93 -8.85 -3.52
CA VAL A 118 11.65 -9.20 -2.88
C VAL A 118 10.95 -10.27 -3.72
N GLU A 119 10.52 -11.36 -3.08
CA GLU A 119 9.90 -12.50 -3.75
C GLU A 119 8.47 -12.17 -4.18
N HIS A 120 7.72 -11.45 -3.34
CA HIS A 120 6.33 -11.09 -3.61
C HIS A 120 5.95 -9.69 -3.11
N LEU A 121 5.25 -8.95 -3.98
CA LEU A 121 4.59 -7.68 -3.65
C LEU A 121 3.07 -7.84 -3.76
N LEU A 122 2.38 -7.64 -2.64
CA LEU A 122 0.94 -7.47 -2.56
C LEU A 122 0.62 -5.99 -2.43
N TYR A 123 -0.42 -5.51 -3.09
CA TYR A 123 -0.86 -4.11 -2.94
C TYR A 123 -2.38 -4.03 -2.83
N ALA A 124 -2.86 -3.03 -2.08
CA ALA A 124 -4.28 -2.74 -2.01
C ALA A 124 -4.75 -2.00 -3.27
N SER A 125 -5.57 -2.65 -4.08
CA SER A 125 -6.33 -2.02 -5.16
C SER A 125 -7.72 -1.58 -4.65
N THR A 126 -8.59 -1.10 -5.55
CA THR A 126 -9.96 -0.66 -5.23
C THR A 126 -10.93 -1.13 -6.31
N SER A 127 -12.12 -1.56 -5.92
CA SER A 127 -13.26 -1.84 -6.83
C SER A 127 -13.57 -0.68 -7.78
N SER A 128 -13.29 0.56 -7.37
CA SER A 128 -13.54 1.76 -8.17
C SER A 128 -12.72 1.88 -9.47
N VAL A 129 -11.73 1.01 -9.69
CA VAL A 129 -11.05 0.91 -11.00
C VAL A 129 -11.98 0.40 -12.11
N TYR A 130 -13.07 -0.29 -11.76
CA TYR A 130 -14.06 -0.77 -12.73
C TYR A 130 -15.01 0.33 -13.23
N GLY A 131 -15.04 1.50 -12.59
CA GLY A 131 -15.66 2.69 -13.16
C GLY A 131 -17.13 2.51 -13.54
N ALA A 132 -17.41 2.65 -14.84
CA ALA A 132 -18.75 2.64 -15.43
C ALA A 132 -19.33 1.24 -15.62
N ASN A 133 -18.58 0.22 -15.25
CA ASN A 133 -18.88 -1.13 -15.68
C ASN A 133 -20.23 -1.60 -15.10
N THR A 134 -21.11 -2.09 -15.97
CA THR A 134 -22.47 -2.51 -15.62
C THR A 134 -22.57 -4.03 -15.38
N GLY A 135 -21.52 -4.79 -15.71
CA GLY A 135 -21.44 -6.23 -15.47
C GLY A 135 -21.21 -6.54 -13.99
N ILE A 136 -22.30 -6.85 -13.28
CA ILE A 136 -22.30 -7.24 -11.87
C ILE A 136 -22.62 -8.76 -11.77
N PRO A 137 -21.89 -9.55 -10.95
CA PRO A 137 -20.77 -9.14 -10.09
C PRO A 137 -19.50 -8.81 -10.90
N PHE A 138 -18.66 -7.91 -10.37
CA PHE A 138 -17.39 -7.57 -11.02
C PHE A 138 -16.44 -8.76 -11.05
N SER A 139 -15.79 -8.97 -12.20
CA SER A 139 -14.78 -10.00 -12.42
C SER A 139 -13.41 -9.37 -12.64
N VAL A 140 -12.34 -10.04 -12.18
CA VAL A 140 -10.94 -9.62 -12.44
C VAL A 140 -10.59 -9.60 -13.93
N HIS A 141 -11.39 -10.27 -14.76
CA HIS A 141 -11.27 -10.26 -16.22
C HIS A 141 -12.02 -9.09 -16.88
N HIS A 142 -12.82 -8.33 -16.13
CA HIS A 142 -13.52 -7.18 -16.70
C HIS A 142 -12.54 -6.04 -17.06
N PRO A 143 -12.74 -5.39 -18.21
CA PRO A 143 -11.90 -4.27 -18.62
C PRO A 143 -12.04 -3.10 -17.64
N THR A 144 -10.89 -2.49 -17.30
CA THR A 144 -10.82 -1.30 -16.41
C THR A 144 -10.51 -0.02 -17.20
N GLU A 145 -10.92 0.02 -18.48
CA GLU A 145 -10.50 1.05 -19.43
C GLU A 145 -11.32 2.34 -19.36
N HIS A 146 -12.55 2.26 -18.85
CA HIS A 146 -13.49 3.38 -18.74
C HIS A 146 -13.84 3.72 -17.28
N PRO A 147 -12.91 4.33 -16.50
CA PRO A 147 -13.28 4.95 -15.24
C PRO A 147 -14.26 6.10 -15.55
N THR A 148 -15.53 5.97 -15.16
CA THR A 148 -16.56 7.03 -15.29
C THR A 148 -16.24 8.29 -14.51
N CYS A 149 -15.20 8.29 -13.67
CA CYS A 149 -14.93 9.39 -12.77
C CYS A 149 -13.57 10.04 -13.04
N ILE A 150 -13.61 11.36 -13.19
CA ILE A 150 -12.47 12.29 -13.30
C ILE A 150 -11.62 12.34 -12.00
N ARG A 151 -11.93 11.52 -10.99
CA ARG A 151 -11.35 11.63 -9.64
C ARG A 151 -9.91 11.10 -9.57
N PRO A 152 -8.94 11.90 -9.07
CA PRO A 152 -7.51 11.54 -9.01
C PRO A 152 -7.21 10.22 -8.28
N VAL A 153 -7.93 9.88 -7.21
CA VAL A 153 -7.70 8.62 -6.46
C VAL A 153 -7.91 7.36 -7.31
N HIS A 154 -8.88 7.37 -8.23
CA HIS A 154 -9.15 6.21 -9.10
C HIS A 154 -8.08 6.08 -10.19
N ARG A 155 -7.70 7.22 -10.79
CA ARG A 155 -6.65 7.27 -11.82
C ARG A 155 -5.30 6.84 -11.27
N THR A 156 -4.94 7.27 -10.06
CA THR A 156 -3.66 6.87 -9.45
C THR A 156 -3.59 5.37 -9.19
N ARG A 157 -4.66 4.78 -8.64
CA ARG A 157 -4.74 3.32 -8.42
C ARG A 157 -4.76 2.51 -9.72
N ARG A 158 -5.36 3.04 -10.80
CA ARG A 158 -5.26 2.43 -12.14
C ARG A 158 -3.84 2.53 -12.72
N CYS A 159 -3.18 3.68 -12.60
CA CYS A 159 -1.81 3.86 -13.05
C CYS A 159 -0.88 2.83 -12.40
N VAL A 160 -1.01 2.65 -11.07
CA VAL A 160 -0.35 1.56 -10.33
C VAL A 160 -0.63 0.19 -10.96
N LYS A 161 -1.90 -0.13 -11.26
CA LYS A 161 -2.26 -1.39 -11.94
C LYS A 161 -1.57 -1.53 -13.31
N GLN A 162 -1.52 -0.49 -14.12
CA GLN A 162 -0.90 -0.52 -15.46
C GLN A 162 0.62 -0.68 -15.40
N VAL A 163 1.30 0.03 -14.50
CA VAL A 163 2.74 -0.13 -14.26
C VAL A 163 3.05 -1.58 -13.88
N LEU A 164 2.23 -2.20 -13.04
CA LEU A 164 2.42 -3.60 -12.63
C LEU A 164 2.22 -4.62 -13.76
N HIS A 165 1.36 -4.35 -14.75
CA HIS A 165 1.18 -5.24 -15.91
C HIS A 165 2.43 -5.27 -16.81
N SER A 166 3.32 -4.29 -16.69
CA SER A 166 4.60 -4.26 -17.41
C SER A 166 5.74 -5.00 -16.69
N CYS A 167 5.50 -5.50 -15.47
CA CYS A 167 6.48 -6.25 -14.67
C CYS A 167 6.20 -7.76 -14.71
N PRO A 168 7.20 -8.64 -14.48
CA PRO A 168 7.03 -10.09 -14.57
C PRO A 168 5.97 -10.63 -13.58
N PRO A 169 5.05 -11.50 -14.04
CA PRO A 169 3.84 -11.89 -13.28
C PRO A 169 4.13 -12.67 -11.99
N THR A 170 5.34 -13.25 -11.85
CA THR A 170 5.77 -14.00 -10.66
C THR A 170 5.89 -13.14 -9.39
N LEU A 171 5.96 -11.82 -9.52
CA LEU A 171 6.16 -10.90 -8.39
C LEU A 171 4.85 -10.46 -7.70
N PHE A 172 3.65 -10.73 -8.25
CA PHE A 172 2.44 -9.96 -7.88
C PHE A 172 1.20 -10.78 -7.53
N LYS A 173 0.46 -10.28 -6.53
CA LYS A 173 -0.91 -10.72 -6.23
C LYS A 173 -1.79 -9.52 -5.85
N GLN A 174 -2.84 -9.26 -6.64
CA GLN A 174 -3.78 -8.16 -6.42
C GLN A 174 -4.83 -8.55 -5.37
N VAL A 175 -5.13 -7.66 -4.42
CA VAL A 175 -6.27 -7.77 -3.51
C VAL A 175 -7.20 -6.58 -3.71
N GLU A 176 -8.45 -6.85 -4.09
CA GLU A 176 -9.47 -5.85 -4.32
C GLU A 176 -10.22 -5.54 -3.02
N LYS A 177 -10.25 -4.26 -2.63
CA LYS A 177 -11.13 -3.79 -1.56
C LYS A 177 -12.49 -3.44 -2.16
N ALA A 178 -13.54 -4.05 -1.62
CA ALA A 178 -14.93 -3.69 -1.87
C ALA A 178 -15.19 -2.23 -1.44
#